data_AF-A0A255TS87-F1
#
_entry.id   AF-A0A255TS87-F1
#
_cell.length_a   1.000
_cell.length_b   1.000
_cell.length_c   1.000
_cell.angle_alpha   90.00
_cell.angle_beta   90.00
_cell.angle_gamma   90.00
#
_symmetry.space_group_name_H-M   'P 1'
#
loop_
_entity.id
_entity.type
_entity.pdbx_description
1 polymer ?
#
loop_
_entity_poly.entity_id
_entity_poly.type
_entity_poly.pdbx_seq_one_letter_code
_entity_poly.pdbx_strand_id
1 'polypeptide(L)'
;MDEKAAKIEAMAKEIEAENRKRWARAKRTPSRPLSYRYAGLEEHTTVMMPEGVAAGECDTMGKDVSRILHREPAKVWVEIIKRPLLRMKPDKDSPNPRIYQARPLMRSSAATISAPTCSRR
;
A
#
# COMPACT_ATOMS: atom_id res chain seq x y z
N MET A 1 -14.87 22.61 46.80
CA MET A 1 -14.95 21.43 45.93
C MET A 1 -14.62 21.88 44.52
N ASP A 2 -13.48 21.48 43.99
CA ASP A 2 -12.96 21.99 42.72
C ASP A 2 -13.67 21.33 41.53
N GLU A 3 -14.84 21.86 41.17
CA GLU A 3 -15.66 21.37 40.04
C GLU A 3 -14.86 21.26 38.73
N LYS A 4 -13.84 22.12 38.55
CA LYS A 4 -12.95 22.07 37.39
C LYS A 4 -12.05 20.84 37.43
N ALA A 5 -11.53 20.45 38.59
CA ALA A 5 -10.72 19.25 38.75
C ALA A 5 -11.55 17.98 38.50
N ALA A 6 -12.77 17.93 39.01
CA ALA A 6 -13.68 16.81 38.77
C ALA A 6 -14.03 16.65 37.27
N LYS A 7 -14.20 17.77 36.53
CA LYS A 7 -14.43 17.76 35.08
C LYS A 7 -13.22 17.25 34.30
N ILE A 8 -12.00 17.61 34.71
CA ILE A 8 -10.76 17.14 34.08
C ILE A 8 -10.58 15.64 34.31
N GLU A 9 -10.80 15.15 35.53
CA GLU A 9 -10.71 13.72 35.84
C GLU A 9 -11.74 12.88 35.09
N ALA A 10 -12.98 13.38 34.96
CA ALA A 10 -14.01 12.71 34.18
C ALA A 10 -13.60 12.59 32.70
N MET A 11 -13.08 13.67 32.12
CA MET A 11 -12.62 13.70 30.73
C MET A 11 -11.40 12.79 30.50
N ALA A 12 -10.45 12.75 31.44
CA ALA A 12 -9.30 11.85 31.37
C ALA A 12 -9.73 10.37 31.35
N LYS A 13 -10.71 10.00 32.18
CA LYS A 13 -11.28 8.64 32.22
C LYS A 13 -11.97 8.27 30.90
N GLU A 14 -12.64 9.23 30.26
CA GLU A 14 -13.26 9.01 28.94
C GLU A 14 -12.21 8.76 27.85
N ILE A 15 -11.12 9.53 27.84
CA ILE A 15 -9.99 9.36 26.90
C ILE A 15 -9.35 7.99 27.08
N GLU A 16 -9.10 7.57 28.33
CA GLU A 16 -8.54 6.24 28.61
C GLU A 16 -9.47 5.11 28.16
N ALA A 17 -10.77 5.24 28.41
CA ALA A 17 -11.77 4.27 27.97
C ALA A 17 -11.85 4.19 26.43
N GLU A 18 -11.79 5.33 25.75
CA GLU A 18 -11.77 5.39 24.28
C GLU A 18 -10.50 4.77 23.70
N ASN A 19 -9.34 5.10 24.24
CA ASN A 19 -8.07 4.49 23.86
C ASN A 19 -8.11 2.98 24.05
N ARG A 20 -8.60 2.50 25.19
CA ARG A 20 -8.74 1.05 25.45
C ARG A 20 -9.62 0.37 24.40
N LYS A 21 -10.72 1.01 23.96
CA LYS A 21 -11.56 0.52 22.85
C LYS A 21 -10.81 0.52 21.51
N ARG A 22 -10.02 1.56 21.21
CA ARG A 22 -9.17 1.61 19.99
C ARG A 22 -8.12 0.50 19.98
N TRP A 23 -7.41 0.29 21.09
CA TRP A 23 -6.45 -0.81 21.25
C TRP A 23 -7.11 -2.19 21.09
N ALA A 24 -8.28 -2.39 21.67
CA ALA A 24 -9.03 -3.64 21.51
C ALA A 24 -9.44 -3.90 20.05
N ARG A 25 -9.82 -2.85 19.31
CA ARG A 25 -10.11 -2.94 17.86
C ARG A 25 -8.84 -3.20 17.04
N ALA A 26 -7.73 -2.55 17.37
CA ALA A 26 -6.45 -2.71 16.68
C ALA A 26 -5.83 -4.11 16.88
N LYS A 27 -6.07 -4.74 18.05
CA LYS A 27 -5.66 -6.13 18.31
C LYS A 27 -6.47 -7.18 17.54
N ARG A 28 -7.57 -6.80 16.88
CA ARG A 28 -8.28 -7.76 16.01
C ARG A 28 -7.37 -8.09 14.85
N THR A 29 -6.99 -9.36 14.75
CA THR A 29 -6.26 -9.87 13.60
C THR A 29 -7.09 -9.60 12.35
N PRO A 30 -6.56 -8.90 11.33
CA PRO A 30 -7.28 -8.70 10.10
C PRO A 30 -7.65 -10.06 9.50
N SER A 31 -8.84 -10.15 8.90
CA SER A 31 -9.27 -11.36 8.17
C SER A 31 -8.31 -11.71 7.03
N ARG A 32 -7.63 -10.70 6.48
CA ARG A 32 -6.67 -10.86 5.39
C ARG A 32 -5.30 -11.26 5.93
N PRO A 33 -4.63 -12.26 5.33
CA PRO A 33 -3.27 -12.61 5.70
C PRO A 33 -2.29 -11.45 5.46
N LEU A 34 -1.23 -11.40 6.27
CA LEU A 34 -0.12 -10.45 6.14
C LEU A 34 0.60 -10.57 4.79
N SER A 35 0.73 -11.79 4.28
CA SER A 35 1.30 -12.09 2.97
C SER A 35 0.58 -13.28 2.32
N TYR A 36 0.46 -13.24 1.00
CA TYR A 36 0.05 -14.41 0.22
C TYR A 36 1.27 -15.25 -0.11
N ARG A 37 1.12 -16.57 -0.08
CA ARG A 37 2.17 -17.49 -0.53
C ARG A 37 2.14 -17.53 -2.05
N TYR A 38 3.21 -17.05 -2.66
CA TYR A 38 3.39 -17.04 -4.12
C TYR A 38 4.29 -18.17 -4.63
N ALA A 39 4.90 -18.94 -3.72
CA ALA A 39 5.81 -20.03 -4.06
C ALA A 39 5.11 -21.07 -4.93
N GLY A 40 5.70 -21.38 -6.09
CA GLY A 40 5.19 -22.36 -7.04
C GLY A 40 4.16 -21.82 -8.05
N LEU A 41 3.83 -20.53 -8.02
CA LEU A 41 3.03 -19.88 -9.07
C LEU A 41 3.94 -19.35 -10.20
N GLU A 42 3.39 -19.25 -11.41
CA GLU A 42 4.07 -18.63 -12.53
C GLU A 42 4.31 -17.14 -12.26
N GLU A 43 5.54 -16.67 -12.47
CA GLU A 43 5.94 -15.28 -12.24
C GLU A 43 6.20 -14.55 -13.57
N HIS A 44 5.37 -13.55 -13.86
CA HIS A 44 5.58 -12.64 -14.99
C HIS A 44 6.25 -11.37 -14.50
N THR A 45 7.51 -11.15 -14.86
CA THR A 45 8.24 -9.94 -14.45
C THR A 45 8.16 -8.87 -15.53
N THR A 46 7.64 -7.70 -15.16
CA THR A 46 7.59 -6.49 -16.01
C THR A 46 8.44 -5.40 -15.36
N VAL A 47 9.35 -4.80 -16.12
CA VAL A 47 10.12 -3.63 -15.66
C VAL A 47 9.57 -2.38 -16.32
N MET A 48 9.06 -1.44 -15.51
CA MET A 48 8.51 -0.18 -16.01
C MET A 48 9.50 0.95 -15.80
N MET A 49 10.04 1.50 -16.89
CA MET A 49 10.92 2.66 -16.86
C MET A 49 10.12 3.97 -16.82
N PRO A 50 10.60 5.01 -16.11
CA PRO A 50 9.98 6.33 -16.16
C PRO A 50 10.13 6.95 -17.57
N GLU A 51 9.09 7.64 -18.01
CA GLU A 51 9.07 8.35 -19.30
C GLU A 51 10.03 9.55 -19.27
N GLY A 52 10.75 9.76 -20.37
CA GLY A 52 11.62 10.93 -20.55
C GLY A 52 12.95 10.90 -19.81
N VAL A 53 13.43 9.73 -19.39
CA VAL A 53 14.71 9.58 -18.67
C VAL A 53 15.69 8.68 -19.42
N ALA A 54 16.87 9.21 -19.76
CA ALA A 54 17.95 8.43 -20.37
C ALA A 54 18.63 7.52 -19.35
N ALA A 55 18.62 6.21 -19.59
CA ALA A 55 19.12 5.20 -18.65
C ALA A 55 20.63 5.32 -18.33
N GLY A 56 21.43 5.97 -19.18
CA GLY A 56 22.88 6.13 -18.99
C GLY A 56 23.28 7.27 -18.03
N GLU A 57 22.39 8.24 -17.82
CA GLU A 57 22.67 9.45 -17.03
C GLU A 57 22.15 9.35 -15.58
N CYS A 58 21.35 8.31 -15.31
CA CYS A 58 20.73 8.08 -14.03
C CYS A 58 21.37 6.94 -13.26
N ASP A 59 21.46 7.12 -11.95
CA ASP A 59 21.78 6.06 -11.00
C ASP A 59 20.49 5.47 -10.42
N THR A 60 20.46 4.16 -10.23
CA THR A 60 19.35 3.47 -9.57
C THR A 60 19.57 3.52 -8.06
N MET A 61 18.76 4.29 -7.34
CA MET A 61 18.80 4.35 -5.87
C MET A 61 18.14 3.13 -5.23
N GLY A 62 17.11 2.60 -5.89
CA GLY A 62 16.32 1.50 -5.37
C GLY A 62 15.32 0.98 -6.39
N LYS A 63 14.52 -0.01 -6.00
CA LYS A 63 13.46 -0.58 -6.83
C LYS A 63 12.22 -0.77 -5.97
N ASP A 64 11.12 -0.23 -6.46
CA ASP A 64 9.81 -0.53 -5.92
C ASP A 64 9.24 -1.77 -6.63
N VAL A 65 8.77 -2.74 -5.85
CA VAL A 65 8.32 -4.05 -6.34
C VAL A 65 6.86 -4.24 -5.95
N SER A 66 6.00 -4.22 -6.95
CA SER A 66 4.58 -4.53 -6.80
C SER A 66 4.32 -5.96 -7.28
N ARG A 67 3.63 -6.75 -6.47
CA ARG A 67 3.20 -8.12 -6.83
C ARG A 67 1.69 -8.15 -6.92
N ILE A 68 1.17 -8.54 -8.08
CA ILE A 68 -0.25 -8.65 -8.34
C ILE A 68 -0.58 -10.11 -8.61
N LEU A 69 -1.48 -10.69 -7.81
CA LEU A 69 -2.00 -12.03 -8.04
C LEU A 69 -3.15 -11.94 -9.05
N HIS A 70 -2.97 -12.51 -10.22
CA HIS A 70 -4.03 -12.67 -11.20
C HIS A 70 -4.65 -14.06 -11.07
N ARG A 71 -5.97 -14.12 -11.21
CA ARG A 71 -6.76 -15.33 -11.08
C ARG A 71 -7.70 -15.43 -12.27
N GLU A 72 -7.44 -16.39 -13.13
CA GLU A 72 -8.39 -16.91 -14.10
C GLU A 72 -8.89 -18.28 -13.61
N PRO A 73 -10.11 -18.71 -13.99
CA PRO A 73 -10.69 -19.96 -13.50
C PRO A 73 -9.79 -21.19 -13.69
N ALA A 74 -8.96 -21.19 -14.72
CA ALA A 74 -8.05 -22.29 -15.06
C ALA A 74 -6.58 -22.02 -14.67
N LYS A 75 -6.20 -20.77 -14.36
CA LYS A 75 -4.79 -20.38 -14.20
C LYS A 75 -4.61 -19.26 -13.19
N VAL A 76 -3.58 -19.40 -12.35
CA VAL A 76 -3.19 -18.39 -11.37
C VAL A 76 -1.74 -18.04 -11.61
N TRP A 77 -1.44 -16.76 -11.70
CA TRP A 77 -0.06 -16.27 -11.87
C TRP A 77 0.17 -14.98 -11.10
N VAL A 78 1.43 -14.67 -10.87
CA VAL A 78 1.87 -13.48 -10.17
C VAL A 78 2.57 -12.57 -11.16
N GLU A 79 2.06 -11.36 -11.33
CA GLU A 79 2.76 -10.32 -12.06
C GLU A 79 3.62 -9.51 -11.10
N ILE A 80 4.93 -9.50 -11.34
CA ILE A 80 5.93 -8.76 -10.57
C ILE A 80 6.33 -7.53 -11.38
N ILE A 81 5.80 -6.38 -11.00
CA ILE A 81 6.12 -5.09 -11.61
C ILE A 81 7.25 -4.45 -10.82
N LYS A 82 8.41 -4.30 -11.46
CA LYS A 82 9.58 -3.64 -10.90
C LYS A 82 9.67 -2.21 -11.45
N ARG A 83 9.63 -1.22 -10.58
CA ARG A 83 9.77 0.20 -10.90
C ARG A 83 11.06 0.73 -10.29
N PRO A 84 12.09 1.03 -11.10
CA PRO A 84 13.31 1.61 -10.57
C PRO A 84 13.05 3.03 -10.06
N LEU A 85 13.65 3.36 -8.93
CA LEU A 85 13.77 4.70 -8.40
C LEU A 85 15.09 5.26 -8.92
N LEU A 86 14.98 6.18 -9.88
CA LEU A 86 16.11 6.78 -10.56
C LEU A 86 16.38 8.18 -10.02
N ARG A 87 17.66 8.54 -10.02
CA ARG A 87 18.15 9.89 -9.74
C ARG A 87 19.25 10.22 -10.74
N MET A 88 19.36 11.49 -11.14
CA MET A 88 20.46 11.93 -11.99
C MET A 88 21.80 11.82 -11.24
N LYS A 89 22.85 11.35 -11.92
CA LYS A 89 24.22 11.29 -11.38
C LYS A 89 24.71 12.58 -10.67
N PRO A 90 24.49 13.80 -11.22
CA PRO A 90 24.91 15.04 -10.56
C PRO A 90 24.17 15.33 -9.24
N ASP A 91 22.97 14.77 -9.04
CA ASP A 91 22.17 15.01 -7.84
C ASP A 91 22.55 14.07 -6.67
N LYS A 92 23.69 13.35 -6.77
CA LYS A 92 24.03 12.31 -5.80
C LYS A 92 24.14 12.82 -4.36
N ASP A 93 24.74 13.99 -4.20
CA ASP A 93 25.05 14.61 -2.90
C ASP A 93 24.13 15.81 -2.60
N SER A 94 23.09 16.03 -3.41
CA SER A 94 22.14 17.10 -3.16
C SER A 94 21.20 16.73 -2.00
N PRO A 95 20.85 17.69 -1.13
CA PRO A 95 19.96 17.42 0.01
C PRO A 95 18.53 17.09 -0.43
N ASN A 96 18.13 17.50 -1.64
CA ASN A 96 16.82 17.23 -2.21
C ASN A 96 16.96 16.85 -3.70
N PRO A 97 17.35 15.61 -4.01
CA PRO A 97 17.52 15.17 -5.38
C PRO A 97 16.17 14.98 -6.08
N ARG A 98 16.13 15.24 -7.38
CA ARG A 98 14.94 14.95 -8.17
C ARG A 98 14.84 13.44 -8.41
N ILE A 99 13.76 12.84 -7.91
CA ILE A 99 13.49 11.41 -8.04
C ILE A 99 12.59 11.17 -9.24
N TYR A 100 12.99 10.24 -10.09
CA TYR A 100 12.23 9.80 -11.25
C TYR A 100 11.75 8.36 -11.02
N GLN A 101 10.44 8.16 -11.12
CA GLN A 101 9.82 6.86 -10.98
C GLN A 101 8.65 6.74 -11.95
N ALA A 102 8.47 5.55 -12.53
CA ALA A 102 7.31 5.27 -13.37
C ALA A 102 6.01 5.38 -12.56
N ARG A 103 4.98 5.98 -13.16
CA ARG A 103 3.66 6.06 -12.54
C ARG A 103 3.14 4.65 -12.21
N PRO A 104 2.42 4.47 -11.09
CA PRO A 104 1.75 3.21 -10.83
C PRO A 104 0.79 2.89 -11.97
N LEU A 105 0.70 1.61 -12.33
CA LEU A 105 -0.43 1.11 -13.12
C LEU A 105 -1.68 1.27 -12.25
N MET A 106 -2.33 2.43 -12.35
CA MET A 106 -3.68 2.62 -11.84
C MET A 106 -4.57 1.67 -12.63
N ARG A 107 -5.02 0.58 -12.00
CA ARG A 107 -6.14 -0.18 -12.55
C ARG A 107 -7.31 0.80 -12.59
N SER A 108 -7.85 1.06 -13.78
CA SER A 108 -9.12 1.75 -13.92
C SER A 108 -10.12 1.06 -13.00
N SER A 109 -10.54 1.74 -11.94
CA SER A 109 -11.65 1.32 -11.08
C SER A 109 -12.95 1.56 -11.87
N ALA A 110 -13.10 0.88 -13.00
CA ALA A 110 -14.29 0.90 -13.83
C ALA A 110 -14.85 -0.51 -13.92
N ALA A 111 -15.20 -1.05 -12.75
CA ALA A 111 -16.13 -2.15 -12.63
C ALA A 111 -16.87 -1.96 -11.30
N THR A 112 -17.83 -1.05 -11.30
CA THR A 112 -18.94 -1.07 -10.34
C THR A 112 -19.61 -2.42 -10.53
N ILE A 113 -19.23 -3.42 -9.74
CA ILE A 113 -19.99 -4.66 -9.61
C ILE A 113 -21.30 -4.22 -8.96
N SER A 114 -22.34 -4.08 -9.79
CA SER A 114 -23.72 -3.93 -9.32
C SER A 114 -23.98 -5.10 -8.37
N ALA A 115 -24.23 -4.79 -7.10
CA ALA A 115 -24.48 -5.80 -6.09
C ALA A 115 -25.71 -6.62 -6.51
N PRO A 116 -25.65 -7.96 -6.54
CA PRO A 116 -26.86 -8.75 -6.69
C PRO A 116 -27.72 -8.51 -5.44
N THR A 117 -28.93 -8.01 -5.65
CA THR A 117 -29.93 -7.88 -4.61
C THR A 117 -30.21 -9.27 -4.03
N CYS A 118 -29.78 -9.47 -2.78
CA CYS A 118 -30.07 -10.67 -2.03
C CYS A 118 -31.58 -10.69 -1.73
N SER A 119 -32.37 -11.37 -2.55
CA SER A 119 -33.77 -11.64 -2.25
C SER A 119 -33.83 -12.72 -1.17
N ARG A 120 -34.30 -12.33 0.01
CA ARG A 120 -34.69 -13.23 1.11
C ARG A 120 -35.55 -14.39 0.61
N ARG A 121 -35.27 -15.60 1.11
CA ARG A 121 -36.28 -16.61 1.43
C ARG A 121 -36.00 -17.14 2.82
#